data_AF-A0A7U9WT45-F1
#
_entry.id   AF-A0A7U9WT45-F1
#
_cell.length_a   1.000
_cell.length_b   1.000
_cell.length_c   1.000
_cell.angle_alpha   90.00
_cell.angle_beta   90.00
_cell.angle_gamma   90.00
#
_symmetry.space_group_name_H-M   'P 1'
#
loop_
_entity.id
_entity.type
_entity.pdbx_description
1 polymer ?
#
loop_
_entity_poly.entity_id
_entity_poly.type
_entity_poly.pdbx_seq_one_letter_code
_entity_poly.pdbx_strand_id
1 'polypeptide(L)'
;MKERLFRKKYVRLIFFIYLLVVIKVIIFKYPLEQLREIASTWEKGVILEGLDTANFTLFKTIRMYIDYSYKLNSFENLVGNVVVFIPFGFLLPYVIKHGRNFFVMLIHAFLFVTGIEVFQLFSAFGAFDVDDILLNCFGAVLGYLVYLGYESLKRRHNNKRCHASRDSLL
;
A
#
# COMPACT_ATOMS: atom_id res chain seq x y z
N MET A 1 -31.45 5.18 3.80
CA MET A 1 -30.77 4.16 2.96
C MET A 1 -29.83 4.78 1.91
N LYS A 2 -30.28 5.77 1.12
CA LYS A 2 -29.48 6.45 0.07
C LYS A 2 -28.15 7.04 0.58
N GLU A 3 -28.14 7.72 1.73
CA GLU A 3 -26.90 8.32 2.29
C GLU A 3 -25.81 7.30 2.65
N ARG A 4 -26.20 6.13 3.16
CA ARG A 4 -25.26 5.06 3.55
C ARG A 4 -24.63 4.40 2.32
N LEU A 5 -25.40 4.29 1.24
CA LEU A 5 -24.94 3.85 -0.07
C LEU A 5 -24.03 4.89 -0.73
N PHE A 6 -24.40 6.17 -0.68
CA PHE A 6 -23.61 7.29 -1.19
C PHE A 6 -22.23 7.30 -0.51
N ARG A 7 -22.17 7.32 0.82
CA ARG A 7 -20.91 7.28 1.58
C ARG A 7 -20.01 6.10 1.21
N LYS A 8 -20.56 4.90 1.02
CA LYS A 8 -19.79 3.73 0.57
C LYS A 8 -19.23 3.92 -0.84
N LYS A 9 -19.98 4.50 -1.77
CA LYS A 9 -19.49 4.82 -3.13
C LYS A 9 -18.32 5.80 -3.08
N TYR A 10 -18.40 6.86 -2.27
CA TYR A 10 -17.31 7.82 -2.12
C TYR A 10 -16.03 7.19 -1.56
N VAL A 11 -16.13 6.36 -0.52
CA VAL A 11 -14.95 5.66 0.03
C VAL A 11 -14.30 4.77 -1.01
N ARG A 12 -15.08 4.03 -1.81
CA ARG A 12 -14.55 3.21 -2.91
C ARG A 12 -13.88 4.07 -3.99
N LEU A 13 -14.46 5.22 -4.33
CA LEU A 13 -13.87 6.14 -5.30
C LEU A 13 -12.54 6.72 -4.78
N ILE A 14 -12.49 7.17 -3.53
CA ILE A 14 -11.26 7.65 -2.89
C ILE A 14 -10.20 6.55 -2.89
N PHE A 15 -10.57 5.33 -2.50
CA PHE A 15 -9.66 4.20 -2.50
C PHE A 15 -9.15 3.89 -3.91
N PHE A 16 -10.02 3.91 -4.93
CA PHE A 16 -9.61 3.69 -6.31
C PHE A 16 -8.64 4.77 -6.81
N ILE A 17 -8.94 6.05 -6.58
CA ILE A 17 -8.04 7.16 -6.91
C ILE A 17 -6.70 7.00 -6.19
N TYR A 18 -6.73 6.62 -4.91
CA TYR A 18 -5.53 6.31 -4.13
C TYR A 18 -4.70 5.19 -4.77
N LEU A 19 -5.32 4.07 -5.19
CA LEU A 19 -4.58 2.99 -5.85
C LEU A 19 -3.92 3.47 -7.15
N LEU A 20 -4.58 4.31 -7.95
CA LEU A 20 -3.98 4.89 -9.15
C LEU A 20 -2.78 5.78 -8.81
N VAL A 21 -2.85 6.56 -7.73
CA VAL A 21 -1.73 7.37 -7.24
C VAL A 21 -0.59 6.48 -6.78
N VAL A 22 -0.85 5.40 -6.02
CA VAL A 22 0.18 4.46 -5.57
C VAL A 22 0.88 3.79 -6.75
N ILE A 23 0.13 3.26 -7.70
CA ILE A 23 0.66 2.68 -8.94
C ILE A 23 1.54 3.71 -9.65
N LYS A 24 1.06 4.96 -9.77
CA LYS A 24 1.84 6.03 -10.38
C LYS A 24 3.13 6.32 -9.60
N VAL A 25 3.08 6.43 -8.27
CA VAL A 25 4.25 6.75 -7.45
C VAL A 25 5.29 5.64 -7.50
N ILE A 26 4.87 4.37 -7.48
CA ILE A 26 5.79 3.23 -7.51
C ILE A 26 6.38 3.04 -8.91
N ILE A 27 5.57 3.11 -9.97
CA ILE A 27 6.05 2.88 -11.35
C ILE A 27 6.87 4.08 -11.86
N PHE A 28 6.43 5.32 -11.63
CA PHE A 28 7.09 6.52 -12.14
C PHE A 28 8.19 7.04 -11.22
N LYS A 29 8.80 6.17 -10.39
CA LYS A 29 10.07 6.47 -9.74
C LYS A 29 11.17 6.77 -10.78
N TYR A 30 11.02 6.24 -12.00
CA TYR A 30 11.90 6.47 -13.14
C TYR A 30 11.38 7.60 -14.06
N PRO A 31 12.28 8.43 -14.64
CA PRO A 31 11.91 9.44 -15.62
C PRO A 31 11.09 8.87 -16.78
N LEU A 32 10.08 9.62 -17.25
CA LEU A 32 9.20 9.19 -18.33
C LEU A 32 9.95 8.78 -19.62
N GLU A 33 11.09 9.40 -19.88
CA GLU A 33 11.91 9.10 -21.06
C GLU A 33 12.53 7.70 -21.01
N GLN A 34 13.00 7.25 -19.84
CA GLN A 34 13.52 5.89 -19.66
C GLN A 34 12.41 4.85 -19.82
N LEU A 35 11.22 5.13 -19.25
CA LEU A 35 10.05 4.26 -19.41
C LEU A 35 9.61 4.14 -20.88
N ARG A 36 9.71 5.24 -21.64
CA ARG A 36 9.39 5.26 -23.08
C ARG A 36 10.40 4.48 -23.90
N GLU A 37 11.67 4.57 -23.58
CA GLU A 37 12.74 3.81 -24.24
C GLU A 37 12.51 2.30 -24.04
N ILE A 38 12.32 1.86 -22.79
CA ILE A 38 12.01 0.45 -22.45
C ILE A 38 10.72 -0.03 -23.13
N ALA A 39 9.67 0.81 -23.15
CA ALA A 39 8.42 0.47 -23.83
C ALA A 39 8.55 0.42 -25.36
N SER A 40 9.50 1.17 -25.95
CA SER A 40 9.75 1.16 -27.39
C SER A 40 10.56 -0.07 -27.83
N THR A 41 11.36 -0.65 -26.93
CA THR A 41 12.18 -1.84 -27.15
C THR A 41 11.53 -3.13 -26.64
N TRP A 42 10.20 -3.12 -26.43
CA TRP A 42 9.44 -4.22 -25.81
C TRP A 42 9.41 -5.49 -26.67
N GLU A 43 10.51 -6.24 -26.65
CA GLU A 43 10.68 -7.57 -27.22
C GLU A 43 10.96 -8.59 -26.11
N LYS A 44 11.02 -9.89 -26.44
CA LYS A 44 11.29 -10.96 -25.44
C LYS A 44 12.55 -10.74 -24.60
N GLY A 45 13.53 -9.97 -25.09
CA GLY A 45 14.75 -9.61 -24.34
C GLY A 45 14.48 -8.79 -23.08
N VAL A 46 13.38 -8.01 -23.03
CA VAL A 46 13.03 -7.15 -21.90
C VAL A 46 12.73 -7.95 -20.63
N ILE A 47 12.13 -9.14 -20.76
CA ILE A 47 11.88 -10.02 -19.61
C ILE A 47 13.18 -10.54 -19.01
N LEU A 48 14.20 -10.79 -19.84
CA LEU A 48 15.52 -11.23 -19.36
C LEU A 48 16.22 -10.12 -18.58
N GLU A 49 16.13 -8.87 -19.07
CA GLU A 49 16.67 -7.70 -18.37
C GLU A 49 15.98 -7.45 -17.01
N GLY A 50 14.65 -7.62 -16.96
CA GLY A 50 13.91 -7.56 -15.69
C GLY A 50 14.32 -8.65 -14.70
N LEU A 51 14.58 -9.88 -15.18
CA LEU A 51 15.05 -10.99 -14.36
C LEU A 51 16.50 -10.80 -13.86
N ASP A 52 17.38 -10.25 -14.69
CA ASP A 52 18.78 -9.98 -14.33
C ASP A 52 18.90 -8.93 -13.22
N THR A 53 17.96 -7.98 -13.18
CA THR A 53 17.92 -6.91 -12.17
C THR A 53 17.11 -7.26 -10.93
N ALA A 54 16.35 -8.36 -10.94
CA ALA A 54 15.46 -8.74 -9.86
C ALA A 54 16.18 -9.21 -8.59
N ASN A 55 15.74 -8.73 -7.43
CA ASN A 55 16.14 -9.21 -6.12
C ASN A 55 15.13 -10.20 -5.55
N PHE A 56 15.51 -11.48 -5.52
CA PHE A 56 14.77 -12.55 -4.84
C PHE A 56 15.32 -12.87 -3.45
N THR A 57 16.38 -12.19 -3.02
CA THR A 57 17.02 -12.46 -1.72
C THR A 57 16.40 -11.60 -0.63
N LEU A 58 15.72 -12.26 0.30
CA LEU A 58 15.15 -11.62 1.49
C LEU A 58 16.22 -10.91 2.33
N PHE A 59 15.86 -9.73 2.80
CA PHE A 59 16.61 -8.78 3.61
C PHE A 59 17.86 -8.18 2.95
N LYS A 60 18.14 -8.47 1.68
CA LYS A 60 19.31 -7.92 0.98
C LYS A 60 19.19 -6.41 0.83
N THR A 61 18.07 -5.93 0.33
CA THR A 61 17.83 -4.51 0.08
C THR A 61 17.58 -3.77 1.39
N ILE A 62 16.86 -4.37 2.34
CA ILE A 62 16.68 -3.79 3.68
C ILE A 62 18.04 -3.55 4.35
N ARG A 63 18.92 -4.55 4.36
CA ARG A 63 20.29 -4.41 4.92
C ARG A 63 21.07 -3.33 4.20
N MET A 64 21.03 -3.32 2.86
CA MET A 64 21.67 -2.27 2.07
C MET A 64 21.15 -0.87 2.46
N TYR A 65 19.84 -0.68 2.63
CA TYR A 65 19.30 0.62 3.05
C TYR A 65 19.71 1.02 4.47
N ILE A 66 19.86 0.05 5.38
CA ILE A 66 20.32 0.30 6.75
C ILE A 66 21.82 0.63 6.78
N ASP A 67 22.65 -0.17 6.11
CA ASP A 67 24.11 -0.02 6.08
C ASP A 67 24.51 1.29 5.39
N TYR A 68 23.76 1.71 4.37
CA TYR A 68 23.93 2.97 3.66
C TYR A 68 22.92 4.04 4.09
N SER A 69 22.36 3.95 5.30
CA SER A 69 21.33 4.87 5.82
C SER A 69 21.78 6.32 5.91
N TYR A 70 23.09 6.56 6.01
CA TYR A 70 23.68 7.90 5.97
C TYR A 70 23.53 8.59 4.60
N LYS A 71 23.20 7.85 3.53
CA LYS A 71 22.77 8.43 2.26
C LYS A 71 21.27 8.74 2.34
N LEU A 72 20.90 10.01 2.16
CA LEU A 72 19.51 10.49 2.26
C LEU A 72 18.51 9.63 1.48
N ASN A 73 18.87 9.22 0.26
CA ASN A 73 18.00 8.43 -0.60
C ASN A 73 17.68 7.01 -0.05
N SER A 74 18.58 6.40 0.72
CA SER A 74 18.42 5.02 1.20
C SER A 74 17.35 4.90 2.28
N PHE A 75 17.38 5.82 3.25
CA PHE A 75 16.38 5.86 4.33
C PHE A 75 15.01 6.28 3.80
N GLU A 76 14.97 7.29 2.91
CA GLU A 76 13.73 7.73 2.27
C GLU A 76 13.07 6.63 1.45
N ASN A 77 13.83 5.78 0.76
CA ASN A 77 13.30 4.63 0.03
C ASN A 77 12.64 3.61 0.96
N LEU A 78 13.32 3.22 2.06
CA LEU A 78 12.78 2.26 3.02
C LEU A 78 11.51 2.78 3.68
N VAL A 79 11.52 4.05 4.11
CA VAL A 79 10.35 4.70 4.72
C VAL A 79 9.23 4.88 3.69
N GLY A 80 9.55 5.26 2.45
CA GLY A 80 8.60 5.45 1.37
C GLY A 80 7.78 4.19 1.08
N ASN A 81 8.43 3.02 1.01
CA ASN A 81 7.76 1.74 0.80
C ASN A 81 6.79 1.41 1.95
N VAL A 82 7.17 1.67 3.20
CA VAL A 82 6.25 1.47 4.33
C VAL A 82 5.08 2.48 4.30
N VAL A 83 5.38 3.76 4.16
CA VAL A 83 4.39 4.85 4.31
C VAL A 83 3.34 4.82 3.21
N VAL A 84 3.71 4.51 1.97
CA VAL A 84 2.78 4.50 0.83
C VAL A 84 1.66 3.47 1.00
N PHE A 85 1.88 2.41 1.80
CA PHE A 85 0.90 1.36 2.07
C PHE A 85 0.06 1.54 3.36
N ILE A 86 0.38 2.52 4.21
CA ILE A 86 -0.43 2.83 5.40
C ILE A 86 -1.90 3.14 5.03
N PRO A 87 -2.19 3.98 4.02
CA PRO A 87 -3.59 4.24 3.65
C PRO A 87 -4.31 3.01 3.13
N PHE A 88 -3.61 2.06 2.48
CA PHE A 88 -4.20 0.79 2.05
C PHE A 88 -4.80 0.03 3.22
N GLY A 89 -3.99 -0.22 4.26
CA GLY A 89 -4.41 -0.96 5.45
C GLY A 89 -5.54 -0.28 6.22
N PHE A 90 -5.54 1.06 6.24
CA PHE A 90 -6.59 1.84 6.90
C PHE A 90 -7.91 1.84 6.14
N LEU A 91 -7.87 1.98 4.80
CA LEU A 91 -9.07 2.16 3.97
C LEU A 91 -9.74 0.84 3.58
N LEU A 92 -8.98 -0.25 3.43
CA LEU A 92 -9.50 -1.54 2.98
C LEU A 92 -10.72 -2.05 3.80
N PRO A 93 -10.74 -1.97 5.15
CA PRO A 93 -11.89 -2.41 5.96
C PRO A 93 -13.18 -1.62 5.72
N TYR A 94 -13.09 -0.42 5.15
CA TYR A 94 -14.23 0.42 4.76
C TYR A 94 -14.73 0.13 3.35
N VAL A 95 -13.86 -0.38 2.48
CA VAL A 95 -14.14 -0.75 1.09
C VAL A 95 -14.75 -2.14 1.02
N ILE A 96 -14.11 -3.11 1.69
CA ILE A 96 -14.47 -4.54 1.68
C ILE A 96 -14.91 -4.94 3.08
N LYS A 97 -16.15 -5.46 3.22
CA LYS A 97 -16.69 -5.86 4.53
C LYS A 97 -15.80 -6.90 5.24
N HIS A 98 -15.27 -7.86 4.49
CA HIS A 98 -14.35 -8.89 5.00
C HIS A 98 -12.95 -8.36 5.31
N GLY A 99 -12.57 -7.19 4.78
CA GLY A 99 -11.29 -6.53 5.08
C GLY A 99 -11.13 -6.08 6.54
N ARG A 100 -12.18 -6.21 7.36
CA ARG A 100 -12.11 -6.06 8.82
C ARG A 100 -11.44 -7.25 9.52
N ASN A 101 -11.19 -8.34 8.80
CA ASN A 101 -10.37 -9.44 9.28
C ASN A 101 -8.92 -9.16 8.89
N PHE A 102 -8.01 -9.30 9.85
CA PHE A 102 -6.58 -9.04 9.67
C PHE A 102 -5.97 -9.85 8.52
N PHE A 103 -6.23 -11.15 8.46
CA PHE A 103 -5.68 -12.03 7.42
C PHE A 103 -6.24 -11.70 6.04
N VAL A 104 -7.53 -11.34 5.95
CA VAL A 104 -8.12 -10.88 4.68
C VAL A 104 -7.42 -9.61 4.22
N MET A 105 -7.20 -8.65 5.12
CA MET A 105 -6.45 -7.43 4.80
C MET A 105 -5.04 -7.72 4.33
N LEU A 106 -4.31 -8.57 5.06
CA LEU A 106 -2.94 -8.93 4.76
C LEU A 106 -2.82 -9.64 3.41
N ILE A 107 -3.71 -10.57 3.09
CA ILE A 107 -3.74 -11.26 1.79
C ILE A 107 -4.00 -10.26 0.66
N HIS A 108 -4.93 -9.31 0.84
CA HIS A 108 -5.18 -8.31 -0.19
C HIS A 108 -3.99 -7.38 -0.39
N ALA A 109 -3.31 -6.99 0.70
CA ALA A 109 -2.08 -6.21 0.61
C ALA A 109 -0.99 -6.99 -0.12
N PHE A 110 -0.72 -8.23 0.30
CA PHE A 110 0.28 -9.10 -0.30
C PHE A 110 0.03 -9.34 -1.80
N LEU A 111 -1.20 -9.65 -2.20
CA LEU A 111 -1.55 -9.85 -3.61
C LEU A 111 -1.39 -8.57 -4.43
N PHE A 112 -1.80 -7.43 -3.87
CA PHE A 112 -1.67 -6.16 -4.58
C PHE A 112 -0.20 -5.74 -4.75
N VAL A 113 0.61 -5.85 -3.70
CA VAL A 113 2.05 -5.53 -3.78
C VAL A 113 2.77 -6.50 -4.71
N THR A 114 2.57 -7.80 -4.54
CA THR A 114 3.17 -8.81 -5.44
C THR A 114 2.76 -8.55 -6.89
N GLY A 115 1.51 -8.15 -7.13
CA GLY A 115 1.05 -7.78 -8.47
C GLY A 115 1.79 -6.58 -9.06
N ILE A 116 2.15 -5.58 -8.25
CA ILE A 116 2.96 -4.43 -8.67
C ILE A 116 4.40 -4.87 -8.99
N GLU A 117 5.04 -5.62 -8.09
CA GLU A 117 6.40 -6.12 -8.28
C GLU A 117 6.52 -7.02 -9.51
N VAL A 118 5.55 -7.92 -9.71
CA VAL A 118 5.49 -8.79 -10.89
C VAL A 118 5.24 -7.97 -12.15
N PHE A 119 4.43 -6.93 -12.09
CA PHE A 119 4.26 -6.01 -13.22
C PHE A 119 5.57 -5.31 -13.57
N GLN A 120 6.33 -4.84 -12.57
CA GLN A 120 7.64 -4.22 -12.78
C GLN A 120 8.64 -5.21 -13.40
N LEU A 121 8.64 -6.47 -12.92
CA LEU A 121 9.46 -7.55 -13.48
C LEU A 121 9.21 -7.75 -14.97
N PHE A 122 7.94 -7.89 -15.38
CA PHE A 122 7.60 -8.16 -16.78
C PHE A 122 7.67 -6.93 -17.69
N SER A 123 7.56 -5.73 -17.13
CA SER A 123 7.69 -4.49 -17.90
C SER A 123 9.13 -3.99 -18.03
N ALA A 124 10.05 -4.55 -17.24
CA ALA A 124 11.40 -4.02 -16.99
C ALA A 124 11.43 -2.53 -16.59
N PHE A 125 10.30 -1.98 -16.14
CA PHE A 125 10.22 -0.59 -15.66
C PHE A 125 10.90 -0.39 -14.31
N GLY A 126 11.28 -1.48 -13.64
CA GLY A 126 12.03 -1.47 -12.39
C GLY A 126 12.46 -2.88 -12.00
N ALA A 127 13.29 -2.98 -10.98
CA ALA A 127 13.71 -4.26 -10.42
C ALA A 127 12.63 -4.78 -9.46
N PHE A 128 12.20 -6.03 -9.68
CA PHE A 128 11.43 -6.77 -8.68
C PHE A 128 12.24 -6.85 -7.38
N ASP A 129 11.63 -6.52 -6.23
CA ASP A 129 12.29 -6.65 -4.94
C ASP A 129 11.39 -7.33 -3.89
N VAL A 130 11.80 -8.52 -3.46
CA VAL A 130 11.08 -9.26 -2.41
C VAL A 130 11.02 -8.50 -1.08
N ASP A 131 11.99 -7.62 -0.80
CA ASP A 131 11.98 -6.79 0.40
C ASP A 131 10.94 -5.68 0.33
N ASP A 132 10.62 -5.18 -0.86
CA ASP A 132 9.58 -4.18 -1.05
C ASP A 132 8.20 -4.79 -0.80
N ILE A 133 8.00 -6.08 -1.13
CA ILE A 133 6.81 -6.85 -0.71
C ILE A 133 6.67 -6.84 0.81
N LEU A 134 7.75 -7.10 1.54
CA LEU A 134 7.74 -7.11 3.00
C LEU A 134 7.46 -5.72 3.59
N LEU A 135 8.14 -4.69 3.13
CA LEU A 135 8.00 -3.32 3.63
C LEU A 135 6.59 -2.76 3.37
N ASN A 136 6.05 -3.00 2.18
CA ASN A 136 4.69 -2.58 1.82
C ASN A 136 3.63 -3.35 2.65
N CYS A 137 3.81 -4.66 2.86
CA CYS A 137 2.94 -5.43 3.73
C CYS A 137 3.00 -4.92 5.18
N PHE A 138 4.18 -4.57 5.67
CA PHE A 138 4.36 -3.95 6.98
C PHE A 138 3.64 -2.59 7.07
N GLY A 139 3.74 -1.75 6.04
CA GLY A 139 2.97 -0.51 5.91
C GLY A 139 1.45 -0.73 6.01
N ALA A 140 0.93 -1.74 5.31
CA ALA A 140 -0.49 -2.09 5.39
C ALA A 140 -0.89 -2.57 6.79
N VAL A 141 -0.04 -3.32 7.49
CA VAL A 141 -0.27 -3.70 8.89
C VAL A 141 -0.35 -2.47 9.80
N LEU A 142 0.57 -1.51 9.67
CA LEU A 142 0.53 -0.27 10.43
C LEU A 142 -0.76 0.52 10.17
N GLY A 143 -1.16 0.65 8.90
CA GLY A 143 -2.43 1.28 8.53
C GLY A 143 -3.65 0.61 9.14
N TYR A 144 -3.65 -0.72 9.20
CA TYR A 144 -4.71 -1.49 9.82
C TYR A 144 -4.77 -1.30 11.34
N LEU A 145 -3.62 -1.20 12.01
CA LEU A 145 -3.55 -0.87 13.45
C LEU A 145 -4.13 0.53 13.72
N VAL A 146 -3.84 1.51 12.86
CA VAL A 146 -4.45 2.85 12.94
C VAL A 146 -5.97 2.77 12.78
N TYR A 147 -6.47 1.95 11.85
CA TYR A 147 -7.91 1.71 11.69
C TYR A 147 -8.54 1.13 12.97
N LEU A 148 -7.91 0.14 13.60
CA LEU A 148 -8.40 -0.45 14.85
C LEU A 148 -8.43 0.57 15.99
N GLY A 149 -7.39 1.39 16.12
CA GLY A 149 -7.33 2.48 17.10
C GLY A 149 -8.44 3.50 16.89
N TYR A 150 -8.62 3.96 15.65
CA TYR A 150 -9.66 4.91 15.28
C TYR A 150 -11.08 4.38 15.54
N GLU A 151 -11.38 3.14 15.14
CA GLU A 151 -12.69 2.53 15.39
C GLU A 151 -12.94 2.32 16.89
N SER A 152 -11.91 2.01 17.67
CA SER A 152 -12.02 1.87 19.12
C SER A 152 -12.35 3.20 19.80
N LEU A 153 -11.68 4.29 19.42
CA LEU A 153 -11.94 5.64 19.94
C LEU A 153 -13.34 6.13 19.56
N LYS A 154 -13.73 5.93 18.31
CA LYS A 154 -15.06 6.30 17.79
C LYS A 154 -16.20 5.59 18.54
N ARG A 155 -16.05 4.30 18.84
CA ARG A 155 -17.03 3.54 19.63
C ARG A 155 -17.14 4.07 21.05
N ARG A 156 -16.01 4.37 21.71
CA ARG A 156 -16.00 4.97 23.06
C ARG A 156 -16.74 6.30 23.10
N HIS A 157 -16.50 7.18 22.12
CA HIS A 157 -17.16 8.50 22.06
C HIS A 157 -18.67 8.40 21.86
N ASN A 158 -19.12 7.49 20.99
CA ASN A 158 -20.54 7.25 20.76
C ASN A 158 -21.25 6.67 22.00
N ASN A 159 -20.61 5.76 22.72
CA ASN A 159 -21.17 5.19 23.95
C ASN A 159 -21.34 6.26 25.03
N LYS A 160 -20.37 7.17 25.20
CA LYS A 160 -20.45 8.29 26.16
C LYS A 160 -21.60 9.25 25.83
N ARG A 161 -21.78 9.61 24.56
CA ARG A 161 -22.90 10.46 24.11
C ARG A 161 -24.28 9.81 24.37
N CYS A 162 -24.39 8.50 24.16
CA CYS A 162 -25.63 7.78 24.38
C CYS A 162 -26.02 7.72 25.87
N HIS A 163 -25.03 7.60 26.77
CA HIS A 163 -25.28 7.66 28.22
C HIS A 163 -25.68 9.07 28.67
N ALA A 164 -24.93 10.10 28.25
CA ALA A 164 -25.27 11.49 28.60
C ALA A 164 -26.67 11.92 28.11
N SER A 165 -27.10 11.45 26.93
CA SER A 165 -28.45 11.72 26.42
C SER A 165 -29.56 10.95 27.16
N ARG A 166 -29.23 9.83 27.81
CA ARG A 166 -30.17 9.07 28.65
C ARG A 166 -30.35 9.73 30.01
N ASP A 167 -29.26 10.19 30.60
CA ASP A 167 -29.26 10.85 31.92
C ASP A 167 -29.96 12.22 31.88
N SER A 168 -30.00 12.89 30.72
CA SER A 168 -30.73 14.15 30.53
C SER A 168 -32.24 14.01 30.33
N LEU A 169 -32.74 12.78 30.17
CA LEU A 169 -34.17 12.48 29.98
C LEU A 169 -34.84 11.90 31.24
N LEU A 170 -34.08 11.70 32.31
CA LEU A 170 -34.52 11.27 33.65
C LEU A 170 -34.50 12.46 34.59
#